data_AF-X6P3H6-F1
#
_entry.id   AF-X6P3H6-F1
#
_cell.length_a   1.000
_cell.length_b   1.000
_cell.length_c   1.000
_cell.angle_alpha   90.00
_cell.angle_beta   90.00
_cell.angle_gamma   90.00
#
_symmetry.space_group_name_H-M   'P 1'
#
loop_
_entity.id
_entity.type
_entity.pdbx_description
1 polymer ?
#
loop_
_entity_poly.entity_id
_entity_poly.type
_entity_poly.pdbx_seq_one_letter_code
_entity_poly.pdbx_strand_id
1 'polypeptide(L)'
;GVEIISKTMQQSPDISKLMSIGAEALKVLAEEDDLTKVLATLFRFDQFDNKVISEALGLLGNLSLITENANYFADKGCVDVLLNLIHFKCKQQQLSSSDIAVVATGVRALGRLIIDVKHATQFGKVNGMDHLTYLVKRFASEEVVMNAVLDSLQNLANTKVGQMLILDSGIFPM
;
A
#
# COMPACT_ATOMS: atom_id res chain seq x y z
N GLY A 1 4.04 21.99 1.69
CA GLY A 1 3.42 21.88 0.35
C GLY A 1 2.97 20.46 0.08
N VAL A 2 3.90 19.51 0.19
CA VAL A 2 3.70 18.05 -0.02
C VAL A 2 2.46 17.50 0.68
N GLU A 3 2.29 17.76 1.98
CA GLU A 3 1.11 17.28 2.73
C GLU A 3 -0.21 17.78 2.17
N ILE A 4 -0.28 19.05 1.76
CA ILE A 4 -1.52 19.65 1.20
C ILE A 4 -1.84 19.00 -0.14
N ILE A 5 -0.85 18.87 -1.03
CA ILE A 5 -1.01 18.23 -2.34
C ILE A 5 -1.48 16.78 -2.14
N SER A 6 -0.82 16.04 -1.26
CA SER A 6 -1.17 14.66 -0.94
C SER A 6 -2.59 14.55 -0.37
N LYS A 7 -2.99 15.42 0.56
CA LYS A 7 -4.35 15.43 1.13
C LYS A 7 -5.40 15.72 0.06
N THR A 8 -5.15 16.67 -0.84
CA THR A 8 -6.04 16.97 -1.97
C THR A 8 -6.20 15.76 -2.90
N MET A 9 -5.11 15.07 -3.21
CA MET A 9 -5.15 13.82 -4.00
C MET A 9 -5.95 12.72 -3.30
N GLN A 10 -5.77 12.56 -1.98
CA GLN A 10 -6.49 11.55 -1.19
C GLN A 10 -8.01 11.80 -1.12
N GLN A 11 -8.43 13.07 -1.13
CA GLN A 11 -9.84 13.46 -1.10
C GLN A 11 -10.54 13.32 -2.46
N SER A 12 -9.80 13.11 -3.55
CA SER A 12 -10.34 13.05 -4.90
C SER A 12 -9.56 12.06 -5.79
N PRO A 13 -9.45 10.78 -5.37
CA PRO A 13 -8.61 9.79 -6.03
C PRO A 13 -9.09 9.46 -7.46
N ASP A 14 -10.38 9.66 -7.75
CA ASP A 14 -11.00 9.33 -9.04
C ASP A 14 -10.75 10.40 -10.12
N ILE A 15 -10.24 11.57 -9.73
CA ILE A 15 -9.94 12.64 -10.68
C ILE A 15 -8.55 12.40 -11.27
N SER A 16 -8.48 11.59 -12.34
CA SER A 16 -7.22 11.21 -13.00
C SER A 16 -6.28 12.40 -13.30
N LYS A 17 -6.84 13.52 -13.77
CA LYS A 17 -6.05 14.75 -14.03
C LYS A 17 -5.44 15.34 -12.75
N LEU A 18 -6.17 15.32 -11.63
CA LEU A 18 -5.65 15.76 -10.33
C LEU A 18 -4.53 14.84 -9.85
N MET A 19 -4.70 13.52 -10.03
CA MET A 19 -3.69 12.54 -9.64
C MET A 19 -2.39 12.73 -10.43
N SER A 20 -2.50 12.95 -11.74
CA SER A 20 -1.34 13.22 -12.61
C SER A 20 -0.59 14.50 -12.20
N ILE A 21 -1.31 15.63 -12.12
CA ILE A 21 -0.71 16.93 -11.76
C ILE A 21 -0.15 16.90 -10.33
N GLY A 22 -0.85 16.23 -9.41
CA GLY A 22 -0.42 16.06 -8.03
C GLY A 22 0.88 15.27 -7.93
N ALA A 23 1.00 14.16 -8.66
CA ALA A 23 2.23 13.37 -8.72
C ALA A 23 3.40 14.17 -9.31
N GLU A 24 3.18 14.94 -10.37
CA GLU A 24 4.19 15.85 -10.94
C GLU A 24 4.63 16.91 -9.94
N ALA A 25 3.69 17.54 -9.23
CA ALA A 25 4.00 18.52 -8.20
C ALA A 25 4.78 17.90 -7.03
N LEU A 26 4.40 16.70 -6.59
CA LEU A 26 5.14 15.95 -5.57
C LEU A 26 6.56 15.59 -6.03
N LYS A 27 6.75 15.24 -7.31
CA LYS A 27 8.08 14.95 -7.87
C LYS A 27 9.04 16.14 -7.77
N VAL A 28 8.51 17.36 -7.86
CA VAL A 28 9.31 18.59 -7.79
C VAL A 28 9.52 19.05 -6.35
N LEU A 29 8.53 18.84 -5.48
CA LEU A 29 8.47 19.46 -4.15
C LEU A 29 8.84 18.53 -3.00
N ALA A 30 8.77 17.21 -3.20
CA ALA A 30 9.08 16.26 -2.14
C ALA A 30 10.60 16.13 -1.97
N GLU A 31 11.04 16.20 -0.72
CA GLU A 31 12.43 16.03 -0.32
C GLU A 31 12.61 14.68 0.38
N GLU A 32 13.86 14.24 0.55
CA GLU A 32 14.17 12.98 1.27
C GLU A 32 13.58 12.99 2.70
N ASP A 33 13.52 14.16 3.34
CA ASP A 33 12.88 14.38 4.64
C ASP A 33 11.39 13.99 4.64
N ASP A 34 10.66 14.18 3.54
CA ASP A 34 9.26 13.76 3.44
C ASP A 34 9.13 12.24 3.40
N LEU A 35 10.02 11.57 2.66
CA LEU A 35 10.04 10.11 2.57
C LEU A 35 10.45 9.48 3.90
N THR A 36 11.46 10.03 4.57
CA THR A 36 11.94 9.52 5.87
C THR A 36 10.92 9.73 6.98
N LYS A 37 10.14 10.83 6.98
CA LYS A 37 9.02 11.02 7.90
C LYS A 37 7.94 9.94 7.75
N VAL A 38 7.58 9.60 6.51
CA VAL A 38 6.63 8.50 6.23
C VAL A 38 7.15 7.18 6.80
N LEU A 39 8.41 6.84 6.52
CA LEU A 39 9.05 5.64 7.07
C LEU A 39 9.06 5.65 8.60
N ALA A 40 9.45 6.76 9.22
CA ALA A 40 9.53 6.88 10.67
C ALA A 40 8.18 6.68 11.38
N THR A 41 7.07 7.06 10.73
CA THR A 41 5.72 6.79 11.24
C THR A 41 5.34 5.32 11.04
N LEU A 42 5.49 4.79 9.82
CA LEU A 42 5.06 3.43 9.51
C LEU A 42 5.90 2.36 10.23
N PHE A 43 7.19 2.58 10.45
CA PHE A 43 8.06 1.63 11.18
C PHE A 43 7.73 1.56 12.68
N ARG A 44 6.96 2.52 13.20
CA ARG A 44 6.51 2.59 14.60
C ARG A 44 4.99 2.68 14.66
N PHE A 45 4.30 2.01 13.73
CA PHE A 45 2.84 2.11 13.60
C PHE A 45 2.10 1.74 14.89
N ASP A 46 2.70 0.94 15.76
CA ASP A 46 2.18 0.52 17.06
C ASP A 46 2.12 1.66 18.09
N GLN A 47 2.80 2.78 17.83
CA GLN A 47 2.84 3.97 18.68
C GLN A 47 1.86 5.06 18.24
N PHE A 48 1.14 4.86 17.15
CA PHE A 48 0.29 5.88 16.52
C PHE A 48 -1.15 5.42 16.39
N ASP A 49 -2.07 6.38 16.36
CA ASP A 49 -3.48 6.10 16.10
C ASP A 49 -3.76 5.92 14.60
N ASN A 50 -4.98 5.48 14.27
CA ASN A 50 -5.39 5.24 12.88
C ASN A 50 -5.35 6.49 12.01
N LYS A 51 -5.51 7.68 12.60
CA LYS A 51 -5.48 8.93 11.82
C LYS A 51 -4.06 9.18 11.32
N VAL A 52 -3.07 9.14 12.22
CA VAL A 52 -1.67 9.36 11.88
C VAL A 52 -1.16 8.29 10.91
N ILE A 53 -1.54 7.02 11.13
CA ILE A 53 -1.19 5.92 10.21
C ILE A 53 -1.81 6.15 8.83
N SER A 54 -3.10 6.53 8.76
CA SER A 54 -3.78 6.76 7.49
C SER A 54 -3.16 7.92 6.70
N GLU A 55 -2.80 9.01 7.37
CA GLU A 55 -2.10 10.14 6.75
C GLU A 55 -0.73 9.70 6.16
N ALA A 56 0.04 8.91 6.91
CA ALA A 56 1.32 8.38 6.45
C ALA A 56 1.17 7.40 5.27
N LEU A 57 0.19 6.50 5.32
CA LEU A 57 -0.11 5.58 4.22
C LEU A 57 -0.58 6.30 2.96
N GLY A 58 -1.43 7.32 3.11
CA GLY A 58 -1.89 8.14 2.01
C GLY A 58 -0.75 8.90 1.35
N LEU A 59 0.16 9.48 2.15
CA LEU A 59 1.36 10.14 1.64
C LEU A 59 2.32 9.15 0.97
N LEU A 60 2.57 7.98 1.55
CA LEU A 60 3.33 6.91 0.91
C LEU A 60 2.74 6.56 -0.44
N GLY A 61 1.42 6.34 -0.50
CA GLY A 61 0.72 5.95 -1.71
C GLY A 61 0.87 6.98 -2.84
N ASN A 62 0.77 8.26 -2.51
CA ASN A 62 0.92 9.34 -3.48
C ASN A 62 2.37 9.54 -3.91
N LEU A 63 3.33 9.50 -2.97
CA LEU A 63 4.76 9.58 -3.30
C LEU A 63 5.20 8.39 -4.15
N SER A 64 4.61 7.21 -3.95
CA SER A 64 4.89 5.99 -4.73
C SER A 64 4.29 6.00 -6.14
N LEU A 65 3.56 7.05 -6.54
CA LEU A 65 3.24 7.27 -7.96
C LEU A 65 4.50 7.64 -8.76
N ILE A 66 5.56 8.07 -8.08
CA ILE A 66 6.89 8.32 -8.63
C ILE A 66 7.72 7.05 -8.42
N THR A 67 8.14 6.40 -9.50
CA THR A 67 8.79 5.08 -9.47
C THR A 67 10.05 5.06 -8.60
N GLU A 68 10.85 6.13 -8.63
CA GLU A 68 12.07 6.26 -7.82
C GLU A 68 11.75 6.22 -6.31
N ASN A 69 10.65 6.86 -5.90
CA ASN A 69 10.20 6.88 -4.51
C ASN A 69 9.60 5.53 -4.10
N ALA A 70 8.84 4.86 -4.97
CA ALA A 70 8.33 3.53 -4.72
C ALA A 70 9.47 2.54 -4.45
N ASN A 71 10.51 2.57 -5.30
CA ASN A 71 11.70 1.75 -5.14
C ASN A 71 12.44 2.09 -3.85
N TYR A 72 12.59 3.39 -3.53
CA TYR A 72 13.20 3.80 -2.26
C TYR A 72 12.46 3.23 -1.05
N PHE A 73 11.12 3.35 -0.99
CA PHE A 73 10.34 2.79 0.12
C PHE A 73 10.49 1.28 0.22
N ALA A 74 10.39 0.57 -0.90
CA ALA A 74 10.51 -0.87 -0.92
C ALA A 74 11.91 -1.33 -0.48
N ASP A 75 12.97 -0.67 -0.94
CA ASP A 75 14.36 -0.92 -0.56
C ASP A 75 14.66 -0.65 0.92
N LYS A 76 13.91 0.26 1.54
CA LYS A 76 13.99 0.50 2.98
C LYS A 76 13.23 -0.52 3.82
N GLY A 77 12.60 -1.54 3.21
CA GLY A 77 11.86 -2.58 3.90
C GLY A 77 10.39 -2.25 4.15
N CYS A 78 9.84 -1.27 3.44
CA CYS A 78 8.45 -0.86 3.66
C CYS A 78 7.43 -1.93 3.25
N VAL A 79 7.78 -2.84 2.32
CA VAL A 79 6.95 -4.02 1.98
C VAL A 79 6.64 -4.85 3.23
N ASP A 80 7.68 -5.22 3.99
CA ASP A 80 7.56 -5.99 5.24
C ASP A 80 6.77 -5.23 6.31
N VAL A 81 7.04 -3.93 6.45
CA VAL A 81 6.34 -3.08 7.43
C VAL A 81 4.85 -2.96 7.12
N LEU A 82 4.46 -2.83 5.85
CA LEU A 82 3.07 -2.76 5.45
C LEU A 82 2.35 -4.10 5.70
N LEU A 83 2.98 -5.24 5.39
CA LEU A 83 2.44 -6.56 5.71
C LEU A 83 2.23 -6.72 7.22
N ASN A 84 3.21 -6.31 8.03
CA ASN A 84 3.12 -6.36 9.48
C ASN A 84 2.01 -5.46 10.04
N LEU A 85 1.85 -4.24 9.52
CA LEU A 85 0.77 -3.33 9.89
C LEU A 85 -0.61 -3.94 9.58
N ILE A 86 -0.78 -4.44 8.35
CA ILE A 86 -2.03 -5.09 7.91
C ILE A 86 -2.35 -6.28 8.82
N HIS A 87 -1.37 -7.15 9.06
CA HIS A 87 -1.54 -8.29 9.94
C HIS A 87 -1.88 -7.87 11.38
N PHE A 88 -1.18 -6.87 11.92
CA PHE A 88 -1.43 -6.31 13.26
C PHE A 88 -2.88 -5.84 13.41
N LYS A 89 -3.40 -5.09 12.44
CA LYS A 89 -4.81 -4.66 12.43
C LYS A 89 -5.78 -5.83 12.36
N CYS A 90 -5.46 -6.84 11.56
CA CYS A 90 -6.29 -8.03 11.42
C CYS A 90 -6.28 -8.96 12.64
N LYS A 91 -5.42 -8.77 13.66
CA LYS A 91 -5.42 -9.65 14.85
C LYS A 91 -6.71 -9.56 15.66
N GLN A 92 -7.38 -8.42 15.63
CA GLN A 92 -8.62 -8.19 16.38
C GLN A 92 -9.77 -8.94 15.70
N GLN A 93 -10.68 -9.59 16.43
CA GLN A 93 -11.83 -10.27 15.81
C GLN A 93 -12.80 -9.28 15.16
N GLN A 94 -13.07 -8.16 15.85
CA GLN A 94 -13.91 -7.07 15.36
C GLN A 94 -13.01 -5.88 15.05
N LEU A 95 -13.10 -5.37 13.83
CA LEU A 95 -12.40 -4.17 13.40
C LEU A 95 -13.39 -3.00 13.33
N SER A 96 -12.94 -1.81 13.74
CA SER A 96 -13.71 -0.60 13.46
C SER A 96 -13.62 -0.25 11.97
N SER A 97 -14.53 0.58 11.48
CA SER A 97 -14.44 1.12 10.11
C SER A 97 -13.10 1.85 9.85
N SER A 98 -12.53 2.46 10.90
CA SER A 98 -11.22 3.10 10.81
C SER A 98 -10.07 2.09 10.63
N ASP A 99 -10.16 0.92 11.26
CA ASP A 99 -9.15 -0.14 11.07
C ASP A 99 -9.27 -0.77 9.68
N ILE A 100 -10.50 -0.98 9.19
CA ILE A 100 -10.77 -1.45 7.82
C ILE A 100 -10.18 -0.47 6.79
N ALA A 101 -10.34 0.84 7.01
CA ALA A 101 -9.76 1.86 6.14
C ALA A 101 -8.22 1.82 6.14
N VAL A 102 -7.59 1.63 7.29
CA VAL A 102 -6.12 1.46 7.41
C VAL A 102 -5.67 0.20 6.66
N VAL A 103 -6.37 -0.92 6.82
CA VAL A 103 -6.07 -2.17 6.09
C VAL A 103 -6.16 -1.94 4.58
N ALA A 104 -7.27 -1.39 4.08
CA ALA A 104 -7.45 -1.14 2.66
C ALA A 104 -6.38 -0.19 2.08
N THR A 105 -6.07 0.89 2.80
CA THR A 105 -5.05 1.85 2.36
C THR A 105 -3.65 1.23 2.38
N GLY A 106 -3.34 0.43 3.41
CA GLY A 106 -2.10 -0.31 3.53
C GLY A 106 -1.89 -1.31 2.39
N VAL A 107 -2.94 -2.01 1.98
CA VAL A 107 -2.91 -2.96 0.86
C VAL A 107 -2.67 -2.23 -0.48
N ARG A 108 -3.33 -1.09 -0.72
CA ARG A 108 -3.08 -0.28 -1.94
C ARG A 108 -1.65 0.27 -1.97
N ALA A 109 -1.19 0.77 -0.83
CA ALA A 109 0.20 1.21 -0.64
C ALA A 109 1.18 0.09 -1.00
N LEU A 110 0.96 -1.12 -0.46
CA LEU A 110 1.76 -2.31 -0.74
C LEU A 110 1.81 -2.64 -2.24
N GLY A 111 0.65 -2.58 -2.91
CA GLY A 111 0.55 -2.78 -4.36
C GLY A 111 1.47 -1.85 -5.16
N ARG A 112 1.58 -0.57 -4.77
CA ARG A 112 2.45 0.40 -5.44
C ARG A 112 3.94 0.13 -5.24
N LEU A 113 4.32 -0.65 -4.23
CA LEU A 113 5.71 -1.00 -3.95
C LEU A 113 6.17 -2.29 -4.67
N ILE A 114 5.25 -3.11 -5.17
CA ILE A 114 5.55 -4.42 -5.76
C ILE A 114 5.43 -4.43 -7.30
N ILE A 115 5.75 -3.29 -7.92
CA ILE A 115 5.57 -3.04 -9.36
C ILE A 115 6.73 -3.53 -10.24
N ASP A 116 7.86 -3.92 -9.64
CA ASP A 116 9.02 -4.45 -10.36
C ASP A 116 9.41 -5.87 -9.89
N VAL A 117 10.27 -6.52 -10.69
CA VAL A 117 10.68 -7.90 -10.47
C VAL A 117 11.38 -8.09 -9.12
N LYS A 118 12.20 -7.13 -8.68
CA LYS A 118 12.96 -7.23 -7.43
C LYS A 118 12.02 -7.21 -6.24
N HIS A 119 11.12 -6.23 -6.18
CA HIS A 119 10.20 -6.07 -5.05
C HIS A 119 9.07 -7.11 -5.07
N ALA A 120 8.58 -7.53 -6.25
CA ALA A 120 7.69 -8.69 -6.37
C ALA A 120 8.34 -9.98 -5.85
N THR A 121 9.63 -10.19 -6.14
CA THR A 121 10.37 -11.35 -5.62
C THR A 121 10.52 -11.29 -4.09
N GLN A 122 10.81 -10.12 -3.53
CA GLN A 122 10.88 -9.94 -2.07
C GLN A 122 9.51 -10.22 -1.44
N PHE A 123 8.44 -9.67 -1.98
CA PHE A 123 7.07 -9.93 -1.54
C PHE A 123 6.73 -11.43 -1.53
N GLY A 124 7.14 -12.17 -2.56
CA GLY A 124 7.00 -13.64 -2.59
C GLY A 124 7.76 -14.35 -1.47
N LYS A 125 9.01 -13.94 -1.18
CA LYS A 125 9.85 -14.54 -0.12
C LYS A 125 9.29 -14.37 1.29
N VAL A 126 8.48 -13.34 1.51
CA VAL A 126 7.88 -13.04 2.82
C VAL A 126 6.43 -13.50 2.91
N ASN A 127 6.04 -14.47 2.06
CA ASN A 127 4.69 -15.03 1.99
C ASN A 127 3.61 -13.94 1.79
N GLY A 128 3.91 -12.94 0.97
CA GLY A 128 3.00 -11.83 0.71
C GLY A 128 1.66 -12.31 0.11
N MET A 129 1.69 -13.34 -0.74
CA MET A 129 0.45 -13.92 -1.30
C MET A 129 -0.45 -14.56 -0.24
N ASP A 130 0.12 -15.21 0.78
CA ASP A 130 -0.66 -15.78 1.87
C ASP A 130 -1.43 -14.69 2.64
N HIS A 131 -0.80 -13.51 2.79
CA HIS A 131 -1.46 -12.34 3.39
C HIS A 131 -2.64 -11.85 2.53
N LEU A 132 -2.46 -11.72 1.21
CA LEU A 132 -3.56 -11.30 0.33
C LEU A 132 -4.70 -12.32 0.31
N THR A 133 -4.38 -13.62 0.23
CA THR A 133 -5.37 -14.71 0.29
C THR A 133 -6.13 -14.72 1.62
N TYR A 134 -5.44 -14.46 2.73
CA TYR A 134 -6.08 -14.29 4.03
C TYR A 134 -7.07 -13.14 4.03
N LEU A 135 -6.70 -11.99 3.44
CA LEU A 135 -7.59 -10.84 3.36
C LEU A 135 -8.84 -11.14 2.53
N VAL A 136 -8.70 -11.80 1.38
CA VAL A 136 -9.85 -12.23 0.56
C VAL A 136 -10.84 -13.08 1.35
N LYS A 137 -10.33 -14.06 2.11
CA LYS A 137 -11.16 -14.95 2.93
C LYS A 137 -11.84 -14.21 4.09
N ARG A 138 -11.11 -13.31 4.73
CA ARG A 138 -11.59 -12.60 5.92
C ARG A 138 -12.56 -11.46 5.59
N PHE A 139 -12.32 -10.77 4.49
CA PHE A 139 -12.97 -9.52 4.12
C PHE A 139 -13.82 -9.65 2.84
N ALA A 140 -14.31 -10.85 2.54
CA ALA A 140 -15.08 -11.12 1.32
C ALA A 140 -16.31 -10.20 1.14
N SER A 141 -16.90 -9.69 2.23
CA SER A 141 -18.01 -8.75 2.22
C SER A 141 -17.60 -7.28 2.30
N GLU A 142 -16.32 -6.97 2.53
CA GLU A 142 -15.82 -5.60 2.67
C GLU A 142 -15.23 -5.13 1.34
N GLU A 143 -16.10 -4.54 0.50
CA GLU A 143 -15.76 -4.09 -0.86
C GLU A 143 -14.50 -3.22 -0.89
N VAL A 144 -14.32 -2.33 0.09
CA VAL A 144 -13.17 -1.43 0.16
C VAL A 144 -11.83 -2.15 0.31
N VAL A 145 -11.79 -3.28 1.01
CA VAL A 145 -10.60 -4.13 1.17
C VAL A 145 -10.43 -5.00 -0.06
N MET A 146 -11.51 -5.58 -0.59
CA MET A 146 -11.46 -6.41 -1.79
C MET A 146 -10.93 -5.63 -3.01
N ASN A 147 -11.42 -4.41 -3.21
CA ASN A 147 -10.90 -3.52 -4.27
C ASN A 147 -9.42 -3.21 -4.06
N ALA A 148 -8.98 -2.97 -2.81
CA ALA A 148 -7.58 -2.74 -2.52
C ALA A 148 -6.69 -3.97 -2.83
N VAL A 149 -7.17 -5.18 -2.52
CA VAL A 149 -6.48 -6.42 -2.88
C VAL A 149 -6.38 -6.56 -4.39
N LEU A 150 -7.46 -6.31 -5.14
CA LEU A 150 -7.45 -6.36 -6.60
C LEU A 150 -6.48 -5.34 -7.20
N ASP A 151 -6.46 -4.10 -6.69
CA ASP A 151 -5.50 -3.06 -7.11
C ASP A 151 -4.04 -3.53 -6.88
N SER A 152 -3.79 -4.19 -5.75
CA SER A 152 -2.47 -4.72 -5.40
C SER A 152 -2.06 -5.88 -6.32
N LEU A 153 -2.98 -6.80 -6.60
CA LEU A 153 -2.76 -7.91 -7.53
C LEU A 153 -2.53 -7.42 -8.96
N GLN A 154 -3.26 -6.40 -9.39
CA GLN A 154 -3.05 -5.76 -10.70
C GLN A 154 -1.63 -5.19 -10.82
N ASN A 155 -1.16 -4.48 -9.79
CA ASN A 155 0.21 -3.97 -9.79
C ASN A 155 1.25 -5.09 -9.82
N LEU A 156 1.05 -6.13 -9.01
CA LEU A 156 1.93 -7.30 -8.97
C LEU A 156 1.99 -8.02 -10.34
N ALA A 157 0.84 -8.14 -11.01
CA ALA A 157 0.70 -8.79 -12.32
C ALA A 157 1.43 -8.07 -13.47
N ASN A 158 1.91 -6.84 -13.26
CA ASN A 158 2.78 -6.15 -14.22
C ASN A 158 4.16 -6.82 -14.35
N THR A 159 4.48 -7.79 -13.51
CA THR A 159 5.74 -8.54 -13.54
C THR A 159 5.50 -10.03 -13.79
N LYS A 160 6.41 -10.70 -14.49
CA LYS A 160 6.34 -12.17 -14.69
C LYS A 160 6.34 -12.94 -13.36
N VAL A 161 7.14 -12.48 -12.39
CA VAL A 161 7.18 -13.07 -11.05
C VAL A 161 5.84 -12.95 -10.35
N GLY A 162 5.24 -11.76 -10.38
CA GLY A 162 3.92 -11.53 -9.81
C GLY A 162 2.83 -12.36 -10.47
N GLN A 163 2.84 -12.51 -11.79
CA GLN A 163 1.91 -13.40 -12.50
C GLN A 163 2.01 -14.85 -12.00
N MET A 164 3.23 -15.38 -11.83
CA MET A 164 3.43 -16.73 -11.28
C MET A 164 2.93 -16.84 -9.83
N LEU A 165 3.28 -15.87 -8.98
CA LEU A 165 2.81 -15.82 -7.59
C LEU A 165 1.28 -15.83 -7.50
N ILE A 166 0.60 -15.09 -8.36
CA ILE A 166 -0.87 -15.05 -8.42
C ILE A 166 -1.43 -16.41 -8.83
N LEU A 167 -0.92 -17.01 -9.91
CA LEU A 167 -1.35 -18.32 -10.41
C LEU A 167 -1.17 -19.42 -9.36
N ASP A 168 -0.02 -19.46 -8.68
CA ASP A 168 0.32 -20.51 -7.72
C ASP A 168 -0.44 -20.37 -6.39
N SER A 169 -0.93 -19.17 -6.07
CA SER A 169 -1.58 -18.89 -4.78
C SER A 169 -2.99 -19.47 -4.62
N GLY A 170 -3.69 -19.75 -5.72
CA GLY A 170 -5.12 -20.10 -5.70
C GLY A 170 -6.02 -19.00 -5.11
N ILE A 171 -5.58 -17.72 -5.13
CA ILE A 171 -6.32 -16.60 -4.54
C ILE A 171 -7.68 -16.35 -5.20
N PHE A 172 -7.80 -16.67 -6.49
CA PHE A 172 -9.07 -16.69 -7.19
C PHE A 172 -9.62 -18.12 -7.16
N PRO A 173 -10.81 -18.36 -6.58
CA PRO A 173 -11.46 -19.66 -6.73
C PRO A 173 -11.73 -19.91 -8.21
N MET A 174 -11.20 -21.01 -8.74
CA MET A 174 -11.57 -21.53 -10.07
C MET A 174 -13.00 -22.04 -10.07
#